data_AF-A0A2V7VDG8-F1
#
_entry.id   AF-A0A2V7VDG8-F1
#
_cell.length_a   1.000
_cell.length_b   1.000
_cell.length_c   1.000
_cell.angle_alpha   90.00
_cell.angle_beta   90.00
_cell.angle_gamma   90.00
#
_symmetry.space_group_name_H-M   'P 1'
#
loop_
_entity.id
_entity.type
_entity.pdbx_description
1 polymer ?
#
loop_
_entity_poly.entity_id
_entity_poly.type
_entity_poly.pdbx_seq_one_letter_code
_entity_poly.pdbx_strand_id
1 'polypeptide(L)'
;MKGQGPEGARHETEEAVSRESRALAGTLLVILPTVMFGGLTLLRFLATREPGYMDNPLRQNLWRAGHAHAGVYLVLALVLLRYVDEAELSAPWKRFARIAAPLAA
;
A
#
# COMPACT_ATOMS: atom_id res chain seq x y z
N MET A 1 -17.34 49.23 25.06
CA MET A 1 -16.14 49.28 24.20
C MET A 1 -15.16 48.22 24.68
N LYS A 2 -14.66 47.36 23.77
CA LYS A 2 -13.65 46.30 23.95
C LYS A 2 -14.06 45.12 24.85
N GLY A 3 -13.92 43.87 24.43
CA GLY A 3 -13.38 43.34 23.18
C GLY A 3 -13.61 41.84 23.17
N GLN A 4 -14.46 41.40 22.26
CA GLN A 4 -14.61 40.01 21.89
C GLN A 4 -13.51 39.72 20.87
N GLY A 5 -12.67 38.72 21.14
CA GLY A 5 -11.67 38.26 20.18
C GLY A 5 -10.70 37.23 20.79
N PRO A 6 -10.23 36.26 19.99
CA PRO A 6 -10.95 35.51 18.97
C PRO A 6 -11.21 34.08 19.43
N GLU A 7 -12.30 33.52 18.94
CA GLU A 7 -12.56 32.08 18.95
C GLU A 7 -11.30 31.38 18.44
N GLY A 8 -10.78 30.47 19.25
CA GLY A 8 -9.70 29.59 18.86
C GLY A 8 -10.18 28.74 17.70
N ALA A 9 -9.99 29.26 16.49
CA ALA A 9 -9.87 28.50 15.26
C ALA A 9 -8.69 27.56 15.45
N ARG A 10 -8.91 26.48 16.22
CA ARG A 10 -8.21 25.25 15.97
C ARG A 10 -8.58 24.96 14.53
N HIS A 11 -7.63 25.19 13.64
CA HIS A 11 -7.67 24.63 12.32
C HIS A 11 -8.03 23.16 12.53
N GLU A 12 -9.28 22.83 12.25
CA GLU A 12 -9.64 21.51 11.78
C GLU A 12 -8.79 21.38 10.54
N THR A 13 -7.56 20.90 10.73
CA THR A 13 -6.82 20.29 9.65
C THR A 13 -7.78 19.21 9.18
N GLU A 14 -8.47 19.47 8.07
CA GLU A 14 -9.04 18.40 7.26
C GLU A 14 -7.92 17.37 7.16
N GLU A 15 -7.99 16.32 7.98
CA GLU A 15 -7.04 15.23 7.87
C GLU A 15 -7.35 14.65 6.50
N ALA A 16 -6.53 15.01 5.50
CA ALA A 16 -6.70 14.61 4.11
C ALA A 16 -6.82 13.07 3.94
N VAL A 17 -6.45 12.30 4.96
CA VAL A 17 -6.59 10.85 5.04
C VAL A 17 -7.16 10.47 6.40
N SER A 18 -8.19 9.62 6.41
CA SER A 18 -8.87 9.17 7.61
C SER A 18 -7.95 8.37 8.53
N ARG A 19 -8.26 8.31 9.83
CA ARG A 19 -7.49 7.55 10.82
C ARG A 19 -7.34 6.07 10.44
N GLU A 20 -8.40 5.44 9.92
CA GLU A 20 -8.37 4.05 9.46
C GLU A 20 -7.42 3.86 8.28
N SER A 21 -7.53 4.72 7.27
CA SER A 21 -6.64 4.72 6.11
C SER A 21 -5.20 4.97 6.51
N ARG A 22 -4.94 5.89 7.45
CA ARG A 22 -3.60 6.17 7.98
C ARG A 22 -3.00 4.99 8.74
N ALA A 23 -3.79 4.30 9.57
CA ALA A 23 -3.33 3.12 10.28
C ALA A 23 -2.97 1.98 9.30
N LEU A 24 -3.83 1.73 8.31
CA LEU A 24 -3.60 0.71 7.30
C LEU A 24 -2.40 1.06 6.40
N ALA A 25 -2.26 2.33 5.99
CA ALA A 25 -1.09 2.81 5.25
C ALA A 25 0.21 2.59 6.05
N GLY A 26 0.20 2.87 7.36
CA GLY A 26 1.33 2.57 8.25
C GLY A 26 1.70 1.08 8.24
N THR A 27 0.72 0.18 8.36
CA THR A 27 0.94 -1.26 8.26
C THR A 27 1.53 -1.66 6.90
N LEU A 28 1.00 -1.12 5.79
CA LEU A 28 1.50 -1.42 4.44
C LEU A 28 2.95 -0.95 4.26
N LEU A 29 3.33 0.19 4.85
CA LEU A 29 4.71 0.67 4.83
C LEU A 29 5.65 -0.22 5.66
N VAL A 30 5.18 -0.81 6.74
CA VAL A 30 5.93 -1.83 7.50
C VAL A 30 6.09 -3.13 6.70
N ILE A 31 5.12 -3.48 5.84
CA ILE A 31 5.18 -4.66 4.97
C ILE A 31 6.10 -4.42 3.75
N LEU A 32 6.21 -3.19 3.24
CA LEU A 32 6.98 -2.84 2.05
C LEU A 32 8.40 -3.47 2.00
N PRO A 33 9.22 -3.46 3.08
CA PRO A 33 10.52 -4.13 3.08
C PRO A 33 10.50 -5.62 2.72
N THR A 34 9.40 -6.33 3.01
CA THR A 34 9.25 -7.75 2.65
C THR A 34 9.13 -7.93 1.14
N VAL A 35 8.37 -7.04 0.47
CA VAL A 35 8.29 -7.00 -0.99
C VAL A 35 9.67 -6.67 -1.58
N MET A 36 10.37 -5.66 -1.04
CA MET A 36 11.72 -5.31 -1.47
C MET A 36 12.70 -6.48 -1.34
N PHE A 37 12.61 -7.24 -0.23
CA PHE A 37 13.42 -8.44 -0.03
C PHE A 37 13.12 -9.53 -1.07
N GLY A 38 11.86 -9.70 -1.48
CA GLY A 38 11.49 -10.58 -2.60
C GLY A 38 12.17 -10.17 -3.91
N GLY A 39 12.22 -8.87 -4.20
CA GLY A 39 12.92 -8.33 -5.37
C GLY A 39 14.43 -8.55 -5.31
N LEU A 40 15.04 -8.30 -4.15
CA LEU A 40 16.46 -8.60 -3.93
C LEU A 40 16.76 -10.08 -4.11
N THR A 41 15.87 -10.96 -3.64
CA THR A 41 16.02 -12.41 -3.79
C THR A 41 15.98 -12.82 -5.27
N LEU A 42 15.06 -12.25 -6.06
CA LEU A 42 15.03 -12.44 -7.50
C LEU A 42 16.34 -11.97 -8.17
N LEU A 43 16.80 -10.76 -7.86
CA LEU A 43 18.05 -10.23 -8.40
C LEU A 43 19.25 -11.11 -8.03
N ARG A 44 19.28 -11.61 -6.78
CA ARG A 44 20.30 -12.56 -6.33
C ARG A 44 20.27 -13.84 -7.14
N PHE A 45 19.10 -14.46 -7.36
CA PHE A 45 18.99 -15.67 -8.17
C PHE A 45 19.52 -15.50 -9.60
N LEU A 46 19.26 -14.33 -10.22
CA LEU A 46 19.81 -14.00 -11.53
C LEU A 46 21.34 -13.80 -11.46
N ALA A 47 21.83 -13.06 -10.47
CA ALA A 47 23.24 -12.72 -10.33
C ALA A 47 24.12 -13.93 -10.02
N THR A 48 23.64 -14.85 -9.17
CA THR A 48 24.37 -16.06 -8.77
C THR A 48 24.12 -17.25 -9.71
N ARG A 49 23.24 -17.11 -10.71
CA ARG A 49 22.75 -18.21 -11.55
C ARG A 49 22.27 -19.39 -10.71
N GLU A 50 21.34 -19.11 -9.79
CA GLU A 50 20.86 -20.09 -8.84
C GLU A 50 20.42 -21.40 -9.55
N PRO A 51 20.95 -22.57 -9.15
CA PRO A 51 20.61 -23.84 -9.79
C PRO A 51 19.11 -24.08 -9.84
N GLY A 52 18.59 -24.50 -11.01
CA GLY A 52 17.17 -24.73 -11.21
C GLY A 52 16.30 -23.47 -11.29
N TYR A 53 16.84 -22.26 -11.12
CA TYR A 53 16.11 -21.02 -11.42
C TYR A 53 16.20 -20.67 -12.89
N MET A 54 17.42 -20.70 -13.44
CA MET A 54 17.68 -20.39 -14.84
C MET A 54 17.27 -21.53 -15.78
N ASP A 55 17.20 -22.76 -15.27
CA ASP A 55 16.89 -23.96 -16.06
C ASP A 55 15.38 -24.21 -16.19
N ASN A 56 14.54 -23.49 -15.43
CA ASN A 56 13.09 -23.66 -15.41
C ASN A 56 12.37 -22.34 -15.73
N PRO A 57 11.99 -22.12 -17.00
CA PRO A 57 11.31 -20.89 -17.43
C PRO A 57 9.98 -20.64 -16.72
N LEU A 58 9.22 -21.70 -16.41
CA LEU A 58 7.94 -21.58 -15.69
C LEU A 58 8.17 -21.04 -14.28
N ARG A 59 9.15 -21.59 -13.56
CA ARG A 59 9.54 -21.09 -12.24
C ARG A 59 9.96 -19.62 -12.33
N GLN A 60 10.86 -19.28 -13.25
CA GLN A 60 11.31 -17.90 -13.43
C GLN A 60 10.14 -16.94 -13.66
N ASN A 61 9.22 -17.29 -14.56
CA ASN A 61 8.06 -16.45 -14.89
C ASN A 61 7.11 -16.28 -13.70
N LEU A 62 6.79 -17.36 -12.97
CA LEU A 62 5.92 -17.30 -11.80
C LEU A 62 6.51 -16.43 -10.68
N TRP A 63 7.82 -16.58 -10.39
CA TRP A 63 8.49 -15.76 -9.38
C TRP A 63 8.54 -14.28 -9.76
N ARG A 64 8.83 -13.97 -11.03
CA ARG A 64 8.81 -12.58 -11.54
C ARG A 64 7.41 -11.97 -11.48
N ALA A 65 6.40 -12.70 -11.95
CA ALA A 65 5.02 -12.25 -11.96
C ALA A 65 4.46 -12.06 -10.54
N GLY A 66 4.76 -12.98 -9.62
CA GLY A 66 4.35 -12.88 -8.22
C GLY A 66 4.94 -11.65 -7.52
N HIS A 67 6.25 -11.44 -7.66
CA HIS A 67 6.89 -10.25 -7.08
C HIS A 67 6.37 -8.93 -7.68
N ALA A 68 6.14 -8.89 -9.00
CA ALA A 68 5.59 -7.71 -9.66
C ALA A 68 4.17 -7.39 -9.17
N HIS A 69 3.29 -8.40 -9.06
CA HIS A 69 1.93 -8.20 -8.54
C HIS A 69 1.93 -7.68 -7.11
N ALA A 70 2.72 -8.29 -6.22
CA ALA A 70 2.84 -7.85 -4.83
C ALA A 70 3.24 -6.37 -4.72
N GLY A 71 4.23 -5.95 -5.54
CA GLY A 71 4.67 -4.56 -5.59
C GLY A 71 3.59 -3.60 -6.10
N VAL A 72 2.96 -3.93 -7.23
CA VAL A 72 1.93 -3.08 -7.84
C VAL A 72 0.71 -2.95 -6.93
N TYR A 73 0.21 -4.05 -6.35
CA TYR A 73 -0.93 -4.01 -5.46
C TYR A 73 -0.65 -3.28 -4.16
N LEU A 74 0.57 -3.38 -3.62
CA LEU A 74 0.96 -2.63 -2.41
C LEU A 74 0.98 -1.11 -2.67
N VAL A 75 1.53 -0.66 -3.80
CA VAL A 75 1.51 0.76 -4.18
C VAL A 75 0.08 1.21 -4.49
N LEU A 76 -0.67 0.42 -5.25
CA LEU A 76 -2.06 0.70 -5.57
C LEU A 76 -2.91 0.82 -4.29
N ALA A 77 -2.68 -0.05 -3.30
CA ALA A 77 -3.36 0.03 -2.02
C ALA A 77 -3.13 1.38 -1.34
N LEU A 78 -1.88 1.85 -1.23
CA LEU A 78 -1.58 3.15 -0.64
C LEU A 78 -2.30 4.30 -1.35
N VAL A 79 -2.37 4.25 -2.68
CA VAL A 79 -3.09 5.24 -3.49
C VAL A 79 -4.60 5.16 -3.28
N LEU A 80 -5.17 3.95 -3.26
CA LEU A 80 -6.61 3.71 -3.06
C LEU A 80 -7.09 4.23 -1.71
N LEU A 81 -6.29 4.11 -0.64
CA LEU A 81 -6.68 4.60 0.68
C LEU A 81 -7.02 6.10 0.68
N ARG A 82 -6.31 6.91 -0.12
CA ARG A 82 -6.61 8.34 -0.28
C ARG A 82 -7.95 8.56 -0.98
N TYR A 83 -8.19 7.87 -2.10
CA TYR A 83 -9.42 8.03 -2.88
C TYR A 83 -10.66 7.46 -2.18
N VAL A 84 -10.52 6.37 -1.42
CA VAL A 84 -11.64 5.76 -0.68
C VAL A 84 -12.17 6.69 0.41
N ASP A 85 -11.31 7.52 1.01
CA ASP A 85 -11.76 8.50 2.00
C ASP A 85 -12.66 9.56 1.37
N GLU A 86 -12.31 10.02 0.16
CA GLU A 86 -13.08 11.02 -0.61
C GLU A 86 -14.31 10.45 -1.32
N ALA A 87 -14.34 9.14 -1.60
CA ALA A 87 -15.45 8.54 -2.33
C ALA A 87 -16.77 8.58 -1.53
N GLU A 88 -17.88 8.85 -2.22
CA GLU A 88 -19.25 8.76 -1.66
C GLU A 88 -19.75 7.30 -1.61
N LEU A 89 -19.03 6.46 -0.86
CA LEU A 89 -19.37 5.07 -0.63
C LEU A 89 -19.96 4.87 0.77
N SER A 90 -20.87 3.91 0.91
CA SER A 90 -21.32 3.49 2.24
C SER A 90 -20.16 2.85 3.02
N ALA A 91 -20.23 2.90 4.34
CA ALA A 91 -19.20 2.35 5.24
C ALA A 91 -18.72 0.92 4.88
N PRO A 92 -19.60 -0.07 4.59
CA PRO A 92 -19.15 -1.42 4.23
C PRO A 92 -18.36 -1.44 2.91
N TRP A 93 -18.76 -0.63 1.91
CA TRP A 93 -18.04 -0.54 0.64
C TRP A 93 -16.69 0.16 0.78
N LYS A 94 -16.58 1.20 1.63
CA LYS A 94 -15.27 1.80 1.97
C LYS A 94 -14.35 0.76 2.61
N ARG A 95 -14.84 -0.01 3.58
CA ARG A 95 -14.04 -1.05 4.24
C ARG A 95 -13.56 -2.11 3.24
N PHE A 96 -14.44 -2.57 2.36
CA PHE A 96 -14.06 -3.51 1.30
C PHE A 96 -12.98 -2.93 0.38
N ALA A 97 -13.16 -1.69 -0.10
CA ALA A 97 -12.21 -1.03 -0.99
C ALA A 97 -10.83 -0.83 -0.34
N ARG A 98 -10.77 -0.54 0.98
CA ARG A 98 -9.50 -0.40 1.72
C ARG A 98 -8.69 -1.70 1.77
N ILE A 99 -9.33 -2.87 1.79
CA ILE A 99 -8.65 -4.16 1.99
C ILE A 99 -8.47 -4.97 0.71
N ALA A 100 -9.24 -4.71 -0.35
CA ALA A 100 -9.23 -5.51 -1.56
C ALA A 100 -7.84 -5.58 -2.23
N ALA A 101 -7.19 -4.43 -2.44
CA ALA A 101 -5.85 -4.39 -3.05
C ALA A 101 -4.76 -4.99 -2.13
N PRO A 102 -4.67 -4.65 -0.83
CA PRO A 102 -3.74 -5.31 0.09
C PRO A 102 -3.84 -6.84 0.12
N LEU A 103 -5.05 -7.40 0.02
CA LEU A 103 -5.27 -8.85 0.04
C LEU A 103 -4.88 -9.55 -1.27
N ALA A 104 -4.80 -8.79 -2.37
CA ALA A 104 -4.38 -9.30 -3.68
C ALA A 104 -2.85 -9.23 -3.89
N ALA A 105 -2.13 -8.54 -3.01
CA ALA A 105 -0.67 -8.42 -3.02
C ALA A 105 0.02 -9.68 -2.52
#